data_AF-A0A2E9BPE6-F1
#
_entry.id   AF-A0A2E9BPE6-F1
#
_cell.length_a   1.000
_cell.length_b   1.000
_cell.length_c   1.000
_cell.angle_alpha   90.00
_cell.angle_beta   90.00
_cell.angle_gamma   90.00
#
_symmetry.space_group_name_H-M   'P 1'
#
loop_
_entity.id
_entity.type
_entity.pdbx_description
1 polymer ?
#
loop_
_entity_poly.entity_id
_entity_poly.type
_entity_poly.pdbx_seq_one_letter_code
_entity_poly.pdbx_strand_id
1 'polypeptide(L)'
;MQLHVSTRENHWQRQEVNMIEQWQLSNFKSIQAGISIPFAPLTIFVGQNSAGKSTLIQSILLTAQTLQSTVLNRGCILNGRVIKLGAFSDIRSNQTDEKSVTIGFTLTNSPFYRQSRELANPRYYYSPEVESEMRKISCSFSFSNGNGVKSLEMQPQLEAGSIFLESDEDGVPTAKFSYKRSQQSVDARLQRLGVLPKSVRQAELTTLDFELTDGDFPRSQRRAFRFPHALHPEGAILKHFLPVGASAAYDAVAFEVDAAFEMLFEPNQQFTYRHASEQLFFDLLKKRNSSKQLPQFIAR
;
A
#
# COMPACT_ATOMS: atom_id res chain seq x y z
N MET A 1 19.03 51.27 26.10
CA MET A 1 19.43 50.57 24.86
C MET A 1 19.90 49.18 25.25
N GLN A 2 18.95 48.27 25.47
CA GLN A 2 19.23 46.86 25.81
C GLN A 2 19.25 46.07 24.50
N LEU A 3 20.41 45.48 24.19
CA LEU A 3 20.60 44.58 23.07
C LEU A 3 19.83 43.28 23.36
N HIS A 4 18.72 43.09 22.65
CA HIS A 4 18.00 41.82 22.64
C HIS A 4 18.78 40.86 21.74
N VAL A 5 19.56 39.96 22.36
CA VAL A 5 20.18 38.85 21.64
C VAL A 5 19.09 37.82 21.36
N SER A 6 18.58 37.85 20.12
CA SER A 6 17.73 36.79 19.58
C SER A 6 18.56 35.53 19.45
N THR A 7 18.46 34.64 20.44
CA THR A 7 18.86 33.24 20.28
C THR A 7 17.88 32.59 19.30
N ARG A 8 18.34 32.34 18.07
CA ARG A 8 17.66 31.44 17.14
C ARG A 8 17.62 30.05 17.77
N GLU A 9 16.52 29.72 18.43
CA GLU A 9 16.25 28.34 18.84
C GLU A 9 16.12 27.48 17.58
N ASN A 10 16.99 26.47 17.50
CA ASN A 10 17.03 25.52 16.41
C ASN A 10 15.70 24.75 16.34
N HIS A 11 14.91 25.04 15.32
CA HIS A 11 13.74 24.25 14.91
C HIS A 11 14.19 22.88 14.34
N TRP A 12 14.69 21.99 15.18
CA TRP A 12 14.62 20.56 14.89
C TRP A 12 13.20 20.10 15.19
N GLN A 13 12.31 20.23 14.21
CA GLN A 13 11.03 19.52 14.24
C GLN A 13 11.33 18.04 14.46
N ARG A 14 10.95 17.55 15.65
CA ARG A 14 11.20 16.19 16.11
C ARG A 14 10.48 15.22 15.18
N GLN A 15 11.24 14.48 14.38
CA GLN A 15 10.70 13.44 13.53
C GLN A 15 10.32 12.24 14.40
N GLU A 16 9.13 11.70 14.16
CA GLU A 16 8.78 10.35 14.59
C GLU A 16 9.86 9.39 14.08
N VAL A 17 10.61 8.79 15.00
CA VAL A 17 11.63 7.81 14.62
C VAL A 17 11.01 6.44 14.86
N ASN A 18 10.65 5.75 13.79
CA ASN A 18 10.45 4.31 13.85
C ASN A 18 11.82 3.63 13.71
N MET A 19 12.06 2.57 14.47
CA MET A 19 13.28 1.78 14.44
C MET A 19 13.06 0.53 13.59
N ILE A 20 14.03 0.18 12.74
CA ILE A 20 14.04 -1.15 12.10
C ILE A 20 14.35 -2.17 13.20
N GLU A 21 13.41 -3.08 13.46
CA GLU A 21 13.59 -4.19 14.40
C GLU A 21 14.08 -5.45 13.68
N GLN A 22 13.67 -5.65 12.43
CA GLN A 22 14.00 -6.85 11.69
C GLN A 22 14.12 -6.55 10.19
N TRP A 23 15.05 -7.24 9.53
CA TRP A 23 15.18 -7.23 8.08
C TRP A 23 15.19 -8.66 7.55
N GLN A 24 14.39 -8.90 6.52
CA GLN A 24 14.20 -10.21 5.89
C GLN A 24 14.63 -10.11 4.43
N LEU A 25 15.33 -11.13 3.95
CA LEU A 25 15.86 -11.13 2.60
C LEU A 25 15.95 -12.55 2.07
N SER A 26 15.41 -12.78 0.87
CA SER A 26 15.49 -14.05 0.16
C SER A 26 15.92 -13.84 -1.27
N ASN A 27 16.72 -14.77 -1.79
CA ASN A 27 17.12 -14.86 -3.19
C ASN A 27 17.82 -13.60 -3.77
N PHE A 28 18.54 -12.83 -2.93
CA PHE A 28 19.21 -11.59 -3.31
C PHE A 28 20.74 -11.73 -3.28
N LYS A 29 21.38 -11.67 -4.45
CA LYS A 29 22.82 -11.82 -4.70
C LYS A 29 23.39 -13.09 -4.03
N SER A 30 24.26 -12.90 -3.04
CA SER A 30 24.92 -13.97 -2.30
C SER A 30 24.00 -14.67 -1.29
N ILE A 31 22.81 -14.10 -1.01
CA ILE A 31 21.85 -14.63 -0.05
C ILE A 31 20.82 -15.46 -0.82
N GLN A 32 20.81 -16.76 -0.55
CA GLN A 32 20.02 -17.75 -1.29
C GLN A 32 18.75 -18.10 -0.51
N ALA A 33 18.93 -18.78 0.62
CA ALA A 33 17.87 -19.06 1.57
C ALA A 33 17.37 -17.75 2.20
N GLY A 34 16.08 -17.72 2.53
CA GLY A 34 15.49 -16.64 3.29
C GLY A 34 16.20 -16.49 4.64
N ILE A 35 16.74 -15.30 4.88
CA ILE A 35 17.31 -14.92 6.18
C ILE A 35 16.43 -13.88 6.85
N SER A 36 16.46 -13.90 8.17
CA SER A 36 15.85 -12.88 9.02
C SER A 36 16.88 -12.38 10.02
N ILE A 37 17.18 -11.10 9.97
CA ILE A 37 18.22 -10.45 10.77
C ILE A 37 17.57 -9.46 11.72
N PRO A 38 17.71 -9.64 13.04
CA PRO A 38 17.25 -8.66 14.01
C PRO A 38 18.17 -7.43 14.01
N PHE A 39 17.59 -6.26 14.26
CA PHE A 39 18.26 -4.98 14.38
C PHE A 39 18.04 -4.43 15.79
N ALA A 40 19.09 -3.81 16.31
CA ALA A 40 19.10 -3.03 17.54
C ALA A 40 19.52 -1.59 17.23
N PRO A 41 19.29 -0.63 18.15
CA PRO A 41 19.72 0.77 18.00
C PRO A 41 21.13 0.97 17.45
N LEU A 42 22.05 0.09 17.82
CA LEU A 42 23.37 -0.04 17.21
C LEU A 42 23.56 -1.48 16.73
N THR A 43 23.64 -1.64 15.41
CA THR A 43 23.87 -2.94 14.76
C THR A 43 25.17 -2.88 13.97
N ILE A 44 26.13 -3.77 14.27
CA ILE A 44 27.44 -3.82 13.61
C ILE A 44 27.56 -5.12 12.82
N PHE A 45 27.75 -5.01 11.50
CA PHE A 45 27.98 -6.17 10.63
C PHE A 45 29.47 -6.49 10.54
N VAL A 46 29.88 -7.61 11.12
CA VAL A 46 31.26 -8.14 11.07
C VAL A 46 31.30 -9.48 10.32
N GLY A 47 32.44 -9.80 9.71
CA GLY A 47 32.64 -11.06 9.00
C GLY A 47 33.56 -10.93 7.79
N GLN A 48 33.91 -12.05 7.17
CA GLN A 48 34.81 -12.08 6.00
C GLN A 48 34.25 -11.28 4.82
N ASN A 49 35.14 -10.87 3.91
CA ASN A 49 34.73 -10.31 2.63
C ASN A 49 33.84 -11.31 1.89
N SER A 50 32.85 -10.80 1.16
CA SER A 50 31.87 -11.63 0.44
C SER A 50 30.89 -12.44 1.29
N ALA A 51 30.88 -12.30 2.63
CA ALA A 51 29.89 -12.92 3.51
C ALA A 51 28.45 -12.36 3.39
N GLY A 52 28.19 -11.44 2.46
CA GLY A 52 26.85 -10.86 2.24
C GLY A 52 26.53 -9.58 3.01
N LYS A 53 27.48 -9.00 3.77
CA LYS A 53 27.28 -7.72 4.49
C LYS A 53 26.86 -6.58 3.56
N SER A 54 27.57 -6.40 2.45
CA SER A 54 27.20 -5.41 1.43
C SER A 54 25.85 -5.75 0.81
N THR A 55 25.59 -7.03 0.51
CA THR A 55 24.29 -7.49 -0.02
C THR A 55 23.12 -7.06 0.86
N LEU A 56 23.24 -7.21 2.18
CA LEU A 56 22.23 -6.76 3.13
C LEU A 56 22.03 -5.24 3.07
N ILE A 57 23.10 -4.46 3.19
CA ILE A 57 23.02 -2.98 3.11
C ILE A 57 22.40 -2.53 1.79
N GLN A 58 22.77 -3.17 0.68
CA GLN A 58 22.24 -2.87 -0.64
C GLN A 58 20.74 -3.13 -0.75
N SER A 59 20.21 -4.16 -0.07
CA SER A 59 18.76 -4.39 -0.01
C SER A 59 18.03 -3.27 0.75
N ILE A 60 18.61 -2.75 1.83
CA ILE A 60 18.06 -1.61 2.58
C ILE A 60 18.06 -0.35 1.71
N LEU A 61 19.17 -0.06 1.04
CA LEU A 61 19.29 1.10 0.13
C LEU A 61 18.33 0.99 -1.06
N LEU A 62 18.11 -0.21 -1.59
CA LEU A 62 17.14 -0.47 -2.65
C LEU A 62 15.71 -0.13 -2.20
N THR A 63 15.32 -0.58 -1.01
CA THR A 63 14.00 -0.26 -0.43
C THR A 63 13.86 1.23 -0.21
N ALA A 64 14.84 1.88 0.42
CA ALA A 64 14.82 3.31 0.72
C ALA A 64 14.72 4.16 -0.56
N GLN A 65 15.54 3.89 -1.59
CA GLN A 65 15.49 4.65 -2.84
C GLN A 65 14.20 4.42 -3.62
N THR A 66 13.63 3.21 -3.52
CA THR A 66 12.34 2.91 -4.14
C THR A 66 11.25 3.76 -3.51
N LEU A 67 11.18 3.83 -2.18
CA LEU A 67 10.22 4.65 -1.44
C LEU A 67 10.40 6.16 -1.62
N GLN A 68 11.63 6.63 -1.86
CA GLN A 68 11.95 8.05 -2.08
C GLN A 68 11.68 8.53 -3.51
N SER A 69 11.37 7.61 -4.43
CA SER A 69 11.18 7.97 -5.83
C SER A 69 9.87 8.69 -6.07
N THR A 70 9.89 9.65 -7.00
CA THR A 70 8.68 10.33 -7.46
C THR A 70 7.86 9.48 -8.44
N VAL A 71 8.45 8.40 -8.98
CA VAL A 71 7.77 7.49 -9.92
C VAL A 71 7.03 6.41 -9.13
N LEU A 72 5.80 6.73 -8.74
CA LEU A 72 5.00 5.92 -7.80
C LEU A 72 4.59 4.55 -8.34
N ASN A 73 4.42 4.40 -9.65
CA ASN A 73 3.95 3.15 -10.27
C ASN A 73 5.05 2.07 -10.38
N ARG A 74 6.28 2.36 -9.92
CA ARG A 74 7.39 1.40 -9.93
C ARG A 74 7.56 0.78 -8.56
N GLY A 75 7.32 -0.54 -8.47
CA GLY A 75 7.48 -1.30 -7.23
C GLY A 75 8.92 -1.60 -6.83
N CYS A 76 9.89 -1.43 -7.74
CA CYS A 76 11.31 -1.57 -7.44
C CYS A 76 12.14 -0.67 -8.35
N ILE A 77 13.15 -0.01 -7.79
CA ILE A 77 14.07 0.85 -8.53
C ILE A 77 15.48 0.33 -8.35
N LEU A 78 15.98 -0.48 -9.28
CA LEU A 78 17.33 -1.07 -9.22
C LEU A 78 18.44 -0.04 -9.35
N ASN A 79 18.21 0.98 -10.18
CA ASN A 79 19.22 1.94 -10.59
C ASN A 79 18.74 3.36 -10.29
N GLY A 80 18.89 3.74 -9.02
CA GLY A 80 18.54 5.07 -8.52
C GLY A 80 19.76 5.95 -8.28
N ARG A 81 19.54 7.05 -7.55
CA ARG A 81 20.59 7.99 -7.15
C ARG A 81 21.45 7.45 -6.00
N VAL A 82 20.86 6.62 -5.14
CA VAL A 82 21.51 6.08 -3.93
C VAL A 82 22.32 4.85 -4.28
N ILE A 83 21.77 3.94 -5.07
CA ILE A 83 22.46 2.72 -5.51
C ILE A 83 22.08 2.31 -6.93
N LYS A 84 23.07 1.77 -7.65
CA LYS A 84 22.92 1.13 -8.96
C LYS A 84 23.26 -0.34 -8.85
N LEU A 85 22.28 -1.20 -9.11
CA LEU A 85 22.39 -2.64 -8.97
C LEU A 85 22.51 -3.38 -10.30
N GLY A 86 22.35 -2.70 -11.43
CA GLY A 86 22.40 -3.31 -12.76
C GLY A 86 21.06 -3.91 -13.17
N ALA A 87 21.12 -5.08 -13.80
CA ALA A 87 19.96 -5.85 -14.21
C ALA A 87 19.38 -6.69 -13.07
N PHE A 88 18.15 -7.18 -13.24
CA PHE A 88 17.53 -8.11 -12.29
C PHE A 88 18.34 -9.41 -12.16
N SER A 89 18.91 -9.89 -13.27
CA SER A 89 19.84 -11.02 -13.26
C SER A 89 21.08 -10.81 -12.36
N ASP A 90 21.51 -9.56 -12.13
CA ASP A 90 22.69 -9.25 -11.32
C ASP A 90 22.38 -9.28 -9.81
N ILE A 91 21.09 -9.23 -9.46
CA ILE A 91 20.63 -9.23 -8.07
C ILE A 91 19.91 -10.51 -7.67
N ARG A 92 19.40 -11.30 -8.59
CA ARG A 92 18.82 -12.61 -8.28
C ARG A 92 19.96 -13.59 -7.97
N SER A 93 19.77 -14.46 -6.98
CA SER A 93 20.73 -15.55 -6.78
C SER A 93 20.66 -16.56 -7.92
N ASN A 94 21.82 -17.01 -8.41
CA ASN A 94 21.92 -17.99 -9.51
C ASN A 94 21.82 -19.45 -9.02
N GLN A 95 21.65 -19.67 -7.72
CA GLN A 95 21.69 -21.01 -7.11
C GLN A 95 20.30 -21.50 -6.65
N THR A 96 19.24 -20.82 -7.06
CA THR A 96 17.85 -21.19 -6.75
C THR A 96 16.98 -21.18 -8.01
N ASP A 97 15.95 -22.05 -8.02
CA ASP A 97 14.90 -22.01 -9.05
C ASP A 97 13.86 -20.90 -8.79
N GLU A 98 13.97 -20.21 -7.65
CA GLU A 98 13.08 -19.11 -7.30
C GLU A 98 13.32 -17.93 -8.26
N LYS A 99 12.22 -17.45 -8.87
CA LYS A 99 12.26 -16.40 -9.90
C LYS A 99 12.13 -14.99 -9.31
N SER A 100 11.66 -14.89 -8.07
CA SER A 100 11.45 -13.64 -7.35
C SER A 100 12.53 -13.40 -6.31
N VAL A 101 12.86 -12.13 -6.11
CA VAL A 101 13.57 -11.64 -4.92
C VAL A 101 12.52 -11.16 -3.93
N THR A 102 12.70 -11.46 -2.64
CA THR A 102 11.80 -11.00 -1.57
C THR A 102 12.57 -10.21 -0.53
N ILE A 103 12.04 -9.05 -0.17
CA ILE A 103 12.57 -8.17 0.89
C ILE A 103 11.44 -7.91 1.88
N GLY A 104 11.73 -8.06 3.17
CA GLY A 104 10.81 -7.71 4.23
C GLY A 104 11.50 -6.93 5.35
N PHE A 105 10.72 -6.18 6.12
CA PHE A 105 11.22 -5.44 7.26
C PHE A 105 10.11 -5.22 8.29
N THR A 106 10.51 -5.15 9.55
CA THR A 106 9.62 -4.82 10.67
C THR A 106 10.11 -3.53 11.31
N LEU A 107 9.19 -2.60 11.49
CA LEU A 107 9.40 -1.34 12.17
C LEU A 107 8.69 -1.38 13.52
N THR A 108 9.34 -0.83 14.54
CA THR A 108 8.79 -0.60 15.87
C THR A 108 8.92 0.87 16.23
N ASN A 109 8.16 1.31 17.23
CA ASN A 109 8.38 2.61 17.84
C ASN A 109 9.80 2.68 18.41
N SER A 110 10.54 3.74 18.10
CA SER A 110 11.90 3.90 18.63
C SER A 110 11.87 4.08 20.15
N PRO A 111 12.78 3.44 20.90
CA PRO A 111 12.94 3.71 22.33
C PRO A 111 13.42 5.14 22.61
N PHE A 112 13.93 5.85 21.59
CA PHE A 112 14.33 7.26 21.69
C PHE A 112 13.17 8.23 21.42
N TYR A 113 11.96 7.72 21.18
CA TYR A 113 10.77 8.54 21.02
C TYR A 113 10.41 9.23 22.34
N ARG A 114 10.62 10.55 22.42
CA ARG A 114 9.96 11.38 23.44
C ARG A 114 8.62 11.81 22.87
N GLN A 115 7.53 11.25 23.39
CA GLN A 115 6.16 11.69 23.13
C GLN A 115 6.07 13.22 23.23
N SER A 116 5.86 13.89 22.10
CA SER A 116 5.24 15.22 22.09
C SER A 116 3.77 15.03 21.75
N ARG A 117 2.94 14.79 22.77
CA ARG A 117 1.48 14.66 22.63
C ARG A 117 0.76 15.96 22.20
N GLU A 118 1.47 17.05 21.96
CA GLU A 118 0.85 18.40 21.93
C GLU A 118 0.67 19.03 20.54
N LEU A 119 1.09 18.41 19.43
CA LEU A 119 1.05 19.08 18.12
C LEU A 119 0.60 18.17 16.96
N ALA A 120 -0.44 17.37 17.16
CA ALA A 120 -1.15 16.77 16.03
C ALA A 120 -1.69 17.89 15.12
N ASN A 121 -1.18 17.96 13.89
CA ASN A 121 -1.58 18.93 12.89
C ASN A 121 -3.07 18.66 12.51
N PRO A 122 -4.01 19.58 12.79
CA PRO A 122 -5.46 19.32 12.67
C PRO A 122 -5.96 19.14 11.22
N ARG A 123 -5.05 19.13 10.23
CA ARG A 123 -5.39 18.93 8.81
C ARG A 123 -5.35 17.49 8.35
N TYR A 124 -4.83 16.57 9.16
CA TYR A 124 -4.99 15.14 8.93
C TYR A 124 -5.86 14.59 10.05
N TYR A 125 -7.09 14.21 9.72
CA TYR A 125 -7.95 13.38 10.58
C TYR A 125 -7.36 11.96 10.65
N TYR A 126 -6.16 11.82 11.21
CA TYR A 126 -5.78 10.58 11.86
C TYR A 126 -6.39 10.66 13.24
N SER A 127 -7.24 9.69 13.60
CA SER A 127 -7.80 9.68 14.93
C SER A 127 -6.65 9.44 15.92
N PRO A 128 -6.54 10.23 17.01
CA PRO A 128 -5.49 10.05 18.02
C PRO A 128 -5.43 8.62 18.60
N GLU A 129 -6.53 7.85 18.48
CA GLU A 129 -6.55 6.44 18.87
C GLU A 129 -5.57 5.59 18.02
N VAL A 130 -5.48 5.80 16.70
CA VAL A 130 -4.67 4.97 15.78
C VAL A 130 -3.16 5.13 15.99
N GLU A 131 -2.68 6.34 16.28
CA GLU A 131 -1.26 6.59 16.60
C GLU A 131 -0.88 6.04 17.98
N SER A 132 -1.85 5.91 18.89
CA SER A 132 -1.61 5.48 20.26
C SER A 132 -1.56 3.96 20.44
N GLU A 133 -2.01 3.19 19.45
CA GLU A 133 -2.21 1.73 19.56
C GLU A 133 -1.26 0.89 18.68
N MET A 134 -0.51 1.51 17.76
CA MET A 134 0.36 0.81 16.81
C MET A 134 1.72 0.48 17.42
N ARG A 135 2.01 -0.82 17.60
CA ARG A 135 3.27 -1.30 18.18
C ARG A 135 4.31 -1.68 17.12
N LYS A 136 3.87 -2.42 16.08
CA LYS A 136 4.74 -2.90 15.01
C LYS A 136 4.08 -2.79 13.64
N ILE A 137 4.90 -2.45 12.65
CA ILE A 137 4.53 -2.51 11.23
C ILE A 137 5.49 -3.47 10.53
N SER A 138 4.96 -4.56 10.00
CA SER A 138 5.73 -5.48 9.16
C SER A 138 5.34 -5.31 7.70
N CYS A 139 6.31 -5.15 6.82
CA CYS A 139 6.11 -5.05 5.38
C CYS A 139 6.98 -6.09 4.67
N SER A 140 6.45 -6.73 3.63
CA SER A 140 7.18 -7.61 2.75
C SER A 140 6.75 -7.38 1.31
N PHE A 141 7.68 -7.45 0.37
CA PHE A 141 7.41 -7.32 -1.05
C PHE A 141 8.36 -8.15 -1.89
N SER A 142 7.87 -8.63 -3.02
CA SER A 142 8.61 -9.49 -3.95
C SER A 142 8.54 -8.97 -5.37
N PHE A 143 9.63 -9.15 -6.12
CA PHE A 143 9.72 -8.67 -7.49
C PHE A 143 10.52 -9.64 -8.37
N SER A 144 10.19 -9.67 -9.66
CA SER A 144 10.78 -10.56 -10.66
C SER A 144 11.05 -9.83 -11.99
N ASN A 145 11.66 -10.51 -12.97
CA ASN A 145 11.75 -10.02 -14.35
C ASN A 145 10.54 -10.40 -15.23
N GLY A 146 9.37 -10.64 -14.62
CA GLY A 146 8.11 -10.96 -15.30
C GLY A 146 8.21 -12.18 -16.22
N ASN A 147 8.86 -13.25 -15.75
CA ASN A 147 9.14 -14.48 -16.51
C ASN A 147 10.11 -14.29 -17.71
N GLY A 148 11.19 -13.53 -17.53
CA GLY A 148 12.28 -13.46 -18.51
C GLY A 148 12.09 -12.43 -19.62
N VAL A 149 11.20 -11.45 -19.42
CA VAL A 149 11.03 -10.35 -20.38
C VAL A 149 12.22 -9.42 -20.28
N LYS A 150 13.02 -9.32 -21.36
CA LYS A 150 14.26 -8.51 -21.39
C LYS A 150 14.08 -7.05 -20.95
N SER A 151 12.92 -6.44 -21.23
CA SER A 151 12.66 -5.05 -20.81
C SER A 151 12.53 -4.89 -19.29
N LEU A 152 12.19 -5.97 -18.57
CA LEU A 152 12.03 -5.98 -17.11
C LEU A 152 13.35 -6.26 -16.38
N GLU A 153 14.44 -6.57 -17.09
CA GLU A 153 15.77 -6.67 -16.48
C GLU A 153 16.18 -5.35 -15.81
N MET A 154 15.84 -4.21 -16.42
CA MET A 154 16.15 -2.90 -15.84
C MET A 154 15.02 -2.33 -14.98
N GLN A 155 13.82 -2.92 -15.06
CA GLN A 155 12.61 -2.47 -14.37
C GLN A 155 11.84 -3.69 -13.86
N PRO A 156 12.27 -4.27 -12.72
CA PRO A 156 11.61 -5.44 -12.16
C PRO A 156 10.14 -5.18 -11.90
N GLN A 157 9.35 -6.22 -12.15
CA GLN A 157 7.93 -6.23 -11.92
C GLN A 157 7.64 -6.66 -10.49
N LEU A 158 6.81 -5.89 -9.80
CA LEU A 158 6.31 -6.25 -8.48
C LEU A 158 5.35 -7.44 -8.60
N GLU A 159 5.58 -8.50 -7.84
CA GLU A 159 4.83 -9.76 -7.89
C GLU A 159 3.84 -9.89 -6.74
N ALA A 160 4.24 -9.53 -5.53
CA ALA A 160 3.37 -9.59 -4.37
C ALA A 160 3.90 -8.67 -3.27
N GLY A 161 3.03 -8.33 -2.34
CA GLY A 161 3.44 -7.67 -1.12
C GLY A 161 2.37 -7.74 -0.05
N SER A 162 2.78 -7.35 1.13
CA SER A 162 1.94 -7.43 2.32
C SER A 162 2.39 -6.40 3.33
N ILE A 163 1.43 -5.81 4.03
CA ILE A 163 1.64 -5.01 5.23
C ILE A 163 0.79 -5.59 6.36
N PHE A 164 1.37 -5.61 7.55
CA PHE A 164 0.76 -6.13 8.75
C PHE A 164 0.97 -5.14 9.87
N LEU A 165 -0.11 -4.87 10.60
CA LEU A 165 -0.14 -4.01 11.77
C LEU A 165 -0.37 -4.87 13.01
N GLU A 166 0.52 -4.73 13.99
CA GLU A 166 0.33 -5.30 15.32
C GLU A 166 0.08 -4.16 16.32
N SER A 167 -1.02 -4.29 17.07
CA SER A 167 -1.36 -3.38 18.16
C SER A 167 -0.83 -3.86 19.51
N ASP A 168 -0.96 -3.03 20.54
CA ASP A 168 -0.55 -3.35 21.90
C ASP A 168 -1.35 -4.49 22.58
N GLU A 169 -2.56 -4.81 22.12
CA GLU A 169 -3.30 -5.99 22.61
C GLU A 169 -2.62 -7.30 22.15
N ASP A 170 -2.25 -8.14 23.12
CA ASP A 170 -1.33 -9.28 23.00
C ASP A 170 -1.43 -10.10 21.69
N GLY A 171 -0.56 -9.78 20.73
CA GLY A 171 -0.15 -10.69 19.64
C GLY A 171 -1.17 -11.00 18.56
N VAL A 172 -2.34 -10.34 18.55
CA VAL A 172 -3.32 -10.47 17.47
C VAL A 172 -3.14 -9.31 16.48
N PRO A 173 -2.79 -9.57 15.21
CA PRO A 173 -2.71 -8.52 14.21
C PRO A 173 -4.09 -7.87 14.04
N THR A 174 -4.14 -6.55 14.14
CA THR A 174 -5.40 -5.78 14.02
C THR A 174 -5.73 -5.44 12.58
N ALA A 175 -4.73 -5.42 11.70
CA ALA A 175 -4.95 -5.22 10.28
C ALA A 175 -3.87 -5.91 9.44
N LYS A 176 -4.32 -6.62 8.41
CA LYS A 176 -3.48 -7.19 7.37
C LYS A 176 -3.98 -6.75 6.01
N PHE A 177 -3.06 -6.41 5.11
CA PHE A 177 -3.35 -6.18 3.70
C PHE A 177 -2.30 -6.91 2.86
N SER A 178 -2.72 -7.88 2.06
CA SER A 178 -1.86 -8.70 1.22
C SER A 178 -2.39 -8.72 -0.21
N TYR A 179 -1.47 -8.59 -1.15
CA TYR A 179 -1.79 -8.54 -2.57
C TYR A 179 -0.79 -9.35 -3.38
N LYS A 180 -1.24 -9.84 -4.54
CA LYS A 180 -0.44 -10.56 -5.51
C LYS A 180 -0.81 -10.13 -6.92
N ARG A 181 0.16 -10.10 -7.84
CA ARG A 181 -0.07 -9.82 -9.25
C ARG A 181 -1.02 -10.85 -9.84
N SER A 182 -2.05 -10.37 -10.50
CA SER A 182 -3.04 -11.22 -11.17
C SER A 182 -2.39 -11.99 -12.31
N GLN A 183 -2.83 -13.23 -12.51
CA GLN A 183 -2.51 -14.02 -13.70
C GLN A 183 -3.48 -13.75 -14.86
N GLN A 184 -4.58 -13.04 -14.59
CA GLN A 184 -5.57 -12.68 -15.59
C GLN A 184 -5.22 -11.33 -16.22
N SER A 185 -5.50 -11.17 -17.52
CA SER A 185 -5.41 -9.86 -18.15
C SER A 185 -6.46 -8.92 -17.57
N VAL A 186 -6.16 -7.62 -17.52
CA VAL A 186 -7.10 -6.60 -17.06
C VAL A 186 -8.45 -6.69 -17.78
N ASP A 187 -8.45 -6.98 -19.09
CA ASP A 187 -9.67 -7.16 -19.87
C ASP A 187 -10.51 -8.36 -19.41
N ALA A 188 -9.88 -9.50 -19.12
CA ALA A 188 -10.58 -10.67 -18.59
C ALA A 188 -11.16 -10.38 -17.20
N ARG A 189 -10.44 -9.61 -16.38
CA ARG A 189 -10.93 -9.17 -15.07
C ARG A 189 -12.12 -8.24 -15.20
N LEU A 190 -12.08 -7.26 -16.10
CA LEU A 190 -13.20 -6.36 -16.38
C LEU A 190 -14.44 -7.11 -16.87
N GLN A 191 -14.27 -8.09 -17.77
CA GLN A 191 -15.36 -8.93 -18.25
C GLN A 191 -16.00 -9.75 -17.12
N ARG A 192 -15.18 -10.36 -16.25
CA ARG A 192 -15.65 -11.10 -15.07
C ARG A 192 -16.45 -10.20 -14.13
N LEU A 193 -16.01 -8.95 -13.98
CA LEU A 193 -16.68 -7.94 -13.17
C LEU A 193 -17.85 -7.27 -13.90
N GLY A 194 -18.18 -7.62 -15.15
CA GLY A 194 -19.26 -6.95 -15.89
C GLY A 194 -19.04 -5.45 -16.11
N VAL A 195 -17.80 -4.96 -16.02
CA VAL A 195 -17.45 -3.54 -16.18
C VAL A 195 -17.04 -3.28 -17.64
N LEU A 196 -17.62 -2.25 -18.25
CA LEU A 196 -17.26 -1.86 -19.61
C LEU A 196 -15.89 -1.15 -19.62
N PRO A 197 -14.93 -1.54 -20.47
CA PRO A 197 -13.60 -0.90 -20.49
C PRO A 197 -13.63 0.63 -20.70
N LYS A 198 -14.64 1.12 -21.43
CA LYS A 198 -14.83 2.56 -21.70
C LYS A 198 -15.30 3.37 -20.50
N SER A 199 -15.84 2.73 -19.46
CA SER A 199 -16.32 3.42 -18.25
C SER A 199 -15.25 3.55 -17.16
N VAL A 200 -14.05 3.01 -17.38
CA VAL A 200 -12.96 2.97 -16.39
C VAL A 200 -11.83 3.89 -16.83
N ARG A 201 -11.28 4.68 -15.89
CA ARG A 201 -10.11 5.53 -16.20
C ARG A 201 -8.87 4.67 -16.32
N GLN A 202 -7.91 5.06 -17.17
CA GLN A 202 -6.66 4.31 -17.36
C GLN A 202 -5.90 4.05 -16.04
N ALA A 203 -5.93 5.02 -15.11
CA ALA A 203 -5.30 4.89 -13.80
C ALA A 203 -6.04 3.94 -12.83
N GLU A 204 -7.29 3.56 -13.11
CA GLU A 204 -8.01 2.51 -12.36
C GLU A 204 -7.67 1.11 -12.90
N LEU A 205 -7.36 0.99 -14.19
CA LEU A 205 -6.99 -0.28 -14.80
C LEU A 205 -5.73 -0.88 -14.16
N THR A 206 -4.77 -0.06 -13.76
CA THR A 206 -3.55 -0.51 -13.07
C THR A 206 -3.82 -1.10 -11.69
N THR A 207 -4.98 -0.83 -11.08
CA THR A 207 -5.37 -1.45 -9.80
C THR A 207 -5.72 -2.92 -9.98
N LEU A 208 -6.20 -3.29 -11.17
CA LEU A 208 -6.54 -4.66 -11.54
C LEU A 208 -5.31 -5.49 -11.94
N ASP A 209 -4.11 -4.91 -11.95
CA ASP A 209 -2.87 -5.68 -12.08
C ASP A 209 -2.64 -6.59 -10.86
N PHE A 210 -3.31 -6.29 -9.73
CA PHE A 210 -3.16 -7.01 -8.48
C PHE A 210 -4.51 -7.52 -7.96
N GLU A 211 -4.46 -8.67 -7.31
CA GLU A 211 -5.54 -9.30 -6.55
C GLU A 211 -5.20 -9.22 -5.08
N LEU A 212 -6.22 -9.05 -4.24
CA LEU A 212 -6.06 -9.14 -2.81
C LEU A 212 -6.15 -10.60 -2.38
N THR A 213 -5.17 -11.04 -1.61
CA THR A 213 -5.12 -12.41 -1.07
C THR A 213 -5.59 -12.45 0.37
N ASP A 214 -5.48 -11.34 1.08
CA ASP A 214 -5.93 -11.19 2.46
C ASP A 214 -6.12 -9.69 2.76
N GLY A 215 -7.13 -9.35 3.55
CA GLY A 215 -7.51 -7.96 3.74
C GLY A 215 -8.52 -7.78 4.88
N ASP A 216 -8.03 -7.33 6.03
CA ASP A 216 -8.88 -6.87 7.11
C ASP A 216 -9.30 -5.44 6.82
N PHE A 217 -10.49 -5.28 6.27
CA PHE A 217 -11.13 -3.97 6.10
C PHE A 217 -12.04 -3.72 7.31
N PRO A 218 -11.61 -2.93 8.31
CA PRO A 218 -12.40 -2.70 9.51
C PRO A 218 -13.80 -2.20 9.16
N ARG A 219 -14.81 -2.94 9.62
CA ARG A 219 -16.23 -2.68 9.33
C ARG A 219 -16.70 -1.30 9.79
N SER A 220 -16.00 -0.69 10.76
CA SER A 220 -16.35 0.59 11.38
C SER A 220 -16.33 1.78 10.41
N GLN A 221 -15.48 1.78 9.38
CA GLN A 221 -15.42 2.87 8.39
C GLN A 221 -16.50 2.77 7.30
N ARG A 222 -17.15 1.61 7.13
CA ARG A 222 -18.19 1.40 6.09
C ARG A 222 -19.44 2.25 6.31
N ARG A 223 -19.75 2.60 7.56
CA ARG A 223 -20.94 3.38 7.94
C ARG A 223 -20.81 4.88 7.65
N ALA A 224 -19.60 5.44 7.70
CA ALA A 224 -19.40 6.88 7.55
C ALA A 224 -19.52 7.38 6.09
N PHE A 225 -19.33 6.50 5.11
CA PHE A 225 -19.19 6.88 3.69
C PHE A 225 -20.27 6.30 2.77
N ARG A 226 -21.30 5.65 3.32
CA ARG A 226 -22.29 4.86 2.55
C ARG A 226 -21.58 3.97 1.53
N PHE A 227 -20.62 3.16 1.92
CA PHE A 227 -20.11 2.16 0.97
C PHE A 227 -21.13 1.02 0.87
N PRO A 228 -21.38 0.44 -0.32
CA PRO A 228 -22.24 -0.72 -0.45
C PRO A 228 -21.85 -1.81 0.58
N HIS A 229 -22.85 -2.37 1.26
CA HIS A 229 -22.65 -3.35 2.34
C HIS A 229 -21.82 -4.57 1.89
N ALA A 230 -21.87 -4.89 0.59
CA ALA A 230 -21.14 -5.97 -0.08
C ALA A 230 -20.07 -5.47 -1.06
N LEU A 231 -19.16 -4.57 -0.64
CA LEU A 231 -17.94 -4.32 -1.40
C LEU A 231 -17.00 -5.53 -1.31
N HIS A 232 -16.78 -6.19 -2.44
CA HIS A 232 -15.69 -7.14 -2.63
C HIS A 232 -14.52 -6.40 -3.27
N PRO A 233 -13.40 -6.24 -2.56
CA PRO A 233 -12.26 -5.55 -3.11
C PRO A 233 -11.58 -6.48 -4.14
N GLU A 234 -11.42 -5.95 -5.35
CA GLU A 234 -10.99 -6.67 -6.54
C GLU A 234 -9.61 -6.20 -7.01
N GLY A 235 -9.11 -5.06 -6.53
CA GLY A 235 -7.78 -4.59 -6.92
C GLY A 235 -7.04 -3.93 -5.77
N ALA A 236 -5.75 -3.68 -6.00
CA ALA A 236 -4.89 -2.99 -5.05
C ALA A 236 -4.40 -1.67 -5.64
N ILE A 237 -4.50 -0.60 -4.87
CA ILE A 237 -3.89 0.69 -5.19
C ILE A 237 -2.55 0.72 -4.49
N LEU A 238 -1.47 0.78 -5.25
CA LEU A 238 -0.11 0.71 -4.73
C LEU A 238 0.65 2.01 -4.98
N LYS A 239 1.44 2.42 -3.99
CA LYS A 239 2.52 3.39 -4.13
C LYS A 239 3.83 2.65 -3.96
N HIS A 240 4.54 2.45 -5.06
CA HIS A 240 5.66 1.51 -5.18
C HIS A 240 5.19 0.08 -4.86
N PHE A 241 5.57 -0.44 -3.70
CA PHE A 241 5.15 -1.72 -3.15
C PHE A 241 4.25 -1.56 -1.92
N LEU A 242 3.97 -0.32 -1.48
CA LEU A 242 3.10 -0.08 -0.33
C LEU A 242 1.64 -0.02 -0.80
N PRO A 243 0.74 -0.81 -0.19
CA PRO A 243 -0.68 -0.66 -0.43
C PRO A 243 -1.17 0.64 0.21
N VAL A 244 -1.83 1.47 -0.59
CA VAL A 244 -2.43 2.75 -0.15
C VAL A 244 -3.96 2.74 -0.27
N GLY A 245 -4.53 1.66 -0.81
CA GLY A 245 -5.97 1.47 -0.94
C GLY A 245 -6.29 0.20 -1.71
N ALA A 246 -7.58 -0.05 -1.88
CA ALA A 246 -8.12 -1.14 -2.69
C ALA A 246 -9.16 -0.58 -3.65
N SER A 247 -9.31 -1.22 -4.81
CA SER A 247 -10.42 -0.93 -5.72
C SER A 247 -11.46 -2.03 -5.61
N ALA A 248 -12.73 -1.67 -5.76
CA ALA A 248 -13.84 -2.61 -5.76
C ALA A 248 -14.78 -2.28 -6.92
N ALA A 249 -15.31 -3.33 -7.55
CA ALA A 249 -16.41 -3.21 -8.49
C ALA A 249 -17.73 -3.42 -7.75
N TYR A 250 -18.73 -2.60 -8.07
CA TYR A 250 -20.06 -2.67 -7.47
C TYR A 250 -21.14 -2.30 -8.48
N ASP A 251 -22.36 -2.77 -8.21
CA ASP A 251 -23.55 -2.35 -8.95
C ASP A 251 -24.00 -0.98 -8.43
N ALA A 252 -23.78 0.07 -9.21
CA ALA A 252 -24.14 1.42 -8.82
C ALA A 252 -25.64 1.63 -8.72
N VAL A 253 -26.45 0.90 -9.50
CA VAL A 253 -27.90 1.07 -9.44
C VAL A 253 -28.45 0.40 -8.18
N ALA A 254 -27.98 -0.79 -7.84
CA ALA A 254 -28.32 -1.43 -6.57
C ALA A 254 -27.93 -0.54 -5.39
N PHE A 255 -26.72 0.02 -5.43
CA PHE A 255 -26.23 0.92 -4.41
C PHE A 255 -27.07 2.21 -4.29
N GLU A 256 -27.44 2.85 -5.41
CA GLU A 256 -28.30 4.04 -5.41
C GLU A 256 -29.69 3.74 -4.86
N VAL A 257 -30.25 2.57 -5.17
CA VAL A 257 -31.56 2.13 -4.64
C VAL A 257 -31.48 1.92 -3.13
N ASP A 258 -30.46 1.23 -2.63
CA ASP A 258 -30.24 1.01 -1.20
C ASP A 258 -30.05 2.36 -0.46
N ALA A 259 -29.23 3.26 -1.01
CA ALA A 259 -29.00 4.58 -0.44
C ALA A 259 -30.26 5.46 -0.40
N ALA A 260 -31.12 5.37 -1.43
CA ALA A 260 -32.40 6.06 -1.46
C ALA A 260 -33.39 5.48 -0.43
N PHE A 261 -33.39 4.16 -0.25
CA PHE A 261 -34.20 3.49 0.78
C PHE A 261 -33.74 3.91 2.18
N GLU A 262 -32.43 3.88 2.47
CA GLU A 262 -31.87 4.36 3.75
C GLU A 262 -32.25 5.83 4.03
N MET A 263 -32.21 6.71 3.02
CA MET A 263 -32.62 8.12 3.18
C MET A 263 -34.10 8.29 3.53
N LEU A 264 -34.98 7.45 2.98
CA LEU A 264 -36.42 7.53 3.21
C LEU A 264 -36.82 7.01 4.59
N PHE A 265 -36.10 6.02 5.11
CA PHE A 265 -36.47 5.31 6.35
C PHE A 265 -35.57 5.64 7.56
N GLU A 266 -34.37 6.19 7.37
CA GLU A 266 -33.47 6.65 8.43
C GLU A 266 -33.04 8.14 8.28
N PRO A 267 -33.98 9.10 8.37
CA PRO A 267 -33.70 10.53 8.07
C PRO A 267 -32.70 11.22 9.02
N ASN A 268 -32.36 10.61 10.16
CA ASN A 268 -31.48 11.20 11.17
C ASN A 268 -29.98 10.86 11.00
N GLN A 269 -29.58 10.06 10.00
CA GLN A 269 -28.17 9.88 9.67
C GLN A 269 -27.69 10.98 8.71
N GLN A 270 -27.62 12.22 9.20
CA GLN A 270 -26.97 13.31 8.48
C GLN A 270 -25.44 13.14 8.54
N PHE A 271 -24.86 12.57 7.48
CA PHE A 271 -23.45 12.75 7.18
C PHE A 271 -23.32 13.66 5.95
N THR A 272 -22.68 14.81 6.14
CA THR A 272 -22.45 15.87 5.16
C THR A 272 -21.31 15.52 4.22
N TYR A 273 -21.55 15.36 2.91
CA TYR A 273 -20.60 15.77 1.85
C TYR A 273 -21.33 16.11 0.54
N ARG A 274 -20.79 17.10 -0.18
CA ARG A 274 -21.34 17.79 -1.37
C ARG A 274 -21.10 17.05 -2.70
N HIS A 275 -22.18 17.01 -3.49
CA HIS A 275 -22.31 17.04 -4.97
C HIS A 275 -21.57 16.02 -5.86
N ALA A 276 -22.34 15.10 -6.44
CA ALA A 276 -22.76 15.10 -7.86
C ALA A 276 -23.55 13.78 -8.08
N SER A 277 -24.87 13.75 -8.10
CA SER A 277 -25.62 14.03 -9.32
C SER A 277 -27.12 13.68 -9.14
N GLU A 278 -27.91 14.56 -8.53
CA GLU A 278 -29.37 14.39 -8.49
C GLU A 278 -29.98 14.35 -9.91
N GLN A 279 -29.33 14.99 -10.89
CA GLN A 279 -29.73 14.91 -12.30
C GLN A 279 -29.56 13.50 -12.90
N LEU A 280 -28.57 12.71 -12.46
CA LEU A 280 -28.35 11.36 -12.99
C LEU A 280 -29.45 10.41 -12.54
N PHE A 281 -29.92 10.56 -11.29
CA PHE A 281 -31.03 9.77 -10.73
C PHE A 281 -32.33 9.96 -11.52
N PHE A 282 -32.71 11.20 -11.83
CA PHE A 282 -33.90 11.49 -12.63
C PHE A 282 -33.77 11.06 -14.10
N ASP A 283 -32.56 11.09 -14.66
CA ASP A 283 -32.30 10.62 -16.02
C ASP A 283 -32.26 9.07 -16.12
N LEU A 284 -31.79 8.38 -15.07
CA LEU A 284 -31.80 6.92 -14.96
C LEU A 284 -33.23 6.38 -14.76
N LEU A 285 -34.05 7.07 -13.98
CA LEU A 285 -35.49 6.75 -13.85
C LEU A 285 -36.23 6.88 -15.19
N LYS A 286 -35.85 7.83 -16.05
CA LYS A 286 -36.41 7.98 -17.40
C LYS A 286 -35.94 6.90 -18.38
N LYS A 287 -34.69 6.42 -18.23
CA LYS A 287 -34.11 5.37 -19.09
C LYS A 287 -34.57 3.94 -18.75
N ARG A 288 -35.14 3.70 -17.56
CA ARG A 288 -35.61 2.38 -17.11
C ARG A 288 -36.73 1.78 -17.97
N ASN A 289 -37.42 2.58 -18.79
CA ASN A 289 -38.46 2.12 -19.70
C ASN A 289 -37.94 1.52 -21.03
N SER A 290 -36.63 1.42 -21.23
CA SER A 290 -36.05 0.78 -22.42
C SER A 290 -34.89 -0.14 -22.02
N SER A 291 -35.10 -1.44 -22.13
CA SER A 291 -34.17 -2.51 -21.73
C SER A 291 -32.81 -2.51 -22.44
N LYS A 292 -31.71 -2.66 -21.68
CA LYS A 292 -30.71 -3.77 -21.74
C LYS A 292 -29.38 -3.36 -21.05
N GLN A 293 -28.91 -4.22 -20.13
CA GLN A 293 -27.64 -4.23 -19.40
C GLN A 293 -27.25 -2.96 -18.60
N LEU A 294 -27.07 -3.15 -17.29
CA LEU A 294 -26.78 -2.10 -16.31
C LEU A 294 -25.26 -1.84 -16.21
N PRO A 295 -24.81 -0.57 -16.11
CA PRO A 295 -23.40 -0.25 -15.96
C PRO A 295 -22.91 -0.47 -14.52
N GLN A 296 -21.83 -1.23 -14.36
CA GLN A 296 -21.08 -1.35 -13.11
C GLN A 296 -19.91 -0.35 -13.09
N PHE A 297 -19.59 0.17 -11.90
CA PHE A 297 -18.56 1.20 -11.70
C PHE A 297 -17.47 0.72 -10.73
N ILE A 298 -16.29 1.34 -10.80
CA ILE A 298 -15.17 1.09 -9.90
C ILE A 298 -15.03 2.29 -8.94
N ALA A 299 -15.07 2.04 -7.64
CA ALA A 299 -14.75 3.04 -6.61
C ALA A 299 -13.28 2.92 -6.17
N ARG A 300 -12.69 4.06 -5.77
CA ARG A 300 -11.34 4.18 -5.21
C ARG A 300 -11.39 4.45 -3.72
#